data_AF-A0A2J5NQW4-F1
#
_entry.id   AF-A0A2J5NQW4-F1
#
_cell.length_a   1.000
_cell.length_b   1.000
_cell.length_c   1.000
_cell.angle_alpha   90.00
_cell.angle_beta   90.00
_cell.angle_gamma   90.00
#
_symmetry.space_group_name_H-M   'P 1'
#
loop_
_entity.id
_entity.type
_entity.pdbx_description
1 polymer ?
#
loop_
_entity_poly.entity_id
_entity_poly.type
_entity_poly.pdbx_seq_one_letter_code
_entity_poly.pdbx_strand_id
1 'polypeptide(L)'
;FYDDAKRASQLLDISLTKRGASAGEPIPMAGIPHHAVENYLAKLVNQGESVAICEQIGDPATTKGPVERKVVRIVTPGTISDEALLQERQDNLLAAIWQDSKGFGYATLDISSGRFRLSEPADRETMAAELQRTNPAELLYAEDFAESSLIEGRRGLRRRPLWEFEIDTARQQLNLQFGTRDLVGFGVENAPRGLCAAGCLLQYVKDTQRTSLPHIRSITMERQQDSIIMDAATRRNLEITQNLAGGFDNTLASVLD
;
A
#
# COMPACT_ATOMS: atom_id res chain seq x y z
N PHE A 1 -1.87 13.75 19.62
CA PHE A 1 -2.68 14.69 20.44
C PHE A 1 -4.16 14.50 20.09
N TYR A 2 -5.09 15.11 20.82
CA TYR A 2 -6.53 15.09 20.50
C TYR A 2 -7.07 13.67 20.31
N ASP A 3 -7.85 13.41 19.26
CA ASP A 3 -8.45 12.09 19.03
C ASP A 3 -7.41 11.02 18.66
N ASP A 4 -6.30 11.39 18.01
CA ASP A 4 -5.17 10.48 17.79
C ASP A 4 -4.60 9.97 19.12
N ALA A 5 -4.55 10.81 20.15
CA ALA A 5 -4.07 10.37 21.46
C ALA A 5 -5.01 9.35 22.11
N LYS A 6 -6.33 9.52 21.96
CA LYS A 6 -7.33 8.58 22.48
C LYS A 6 -7.25 7.24 21.75
N ARG A 7 -7.20 7.28 20.41
CA ARG A 7 -7.05 6.08 19.56
C ARG A 7 -5.74 5.36 19.84
N ALA A 8 -4.61 6.09 19.84
CA ALA A 8 -3.30 5.51 20.12
C ALA A 8 -3.23 4.87 21.50
N SER A 9 -3.81 5.50 22.53
CA SER A 9 -3.87 4.93 23.88
C SER A 9 -4.55 3.56 23.91
N GLN A 10 -5.67 3.41 23.19
CA GLN A 10 -6.40 2.14 23.10
C GLN A 10 -5.67 1.10 22.25
N LEU A 11 -5.19 1.49 21.07
CA LEU A 11 -4.55 0.57 20.11
C LEU A 11 -3.17 0.07 20.59
N LEU A 12 -2.44 0.91 21.31
CA LEU A 12 -1.07 0.64 21.74
C LEU A 12 -0.94 0.23 23.20
N ASP A 13 -2.04 0.31 23.96
CA ASP A 13 -2.08 0.12 25.40
C ASP A 13 -1.07 1.03 26.14
N ILE A 14 -1.17 2.34 25.86
CA ILE A 14 -0.32 3.38 26.46
C ILE A 14 -1.17 4.39 27.22
N SER A 15 -0.58 5.02 28.23
CA SER A 15 -1.30 5.97 29.08
C SER A 15 -1.80 7.20 28.30
N LEU A 16 -3.09 7.47 28.41
CA LEU A 16 -3.69 8.74 27.98
C LEU A 16 -3.51 9.79 29.09
N THR A 17 -2.86 10.90 28.74
CA THR A 17 -2.65 12.04 29.62
C THR A 17 -3.13 13.34 28.95
N LYS A 18 -2.84 14.50 29.54
CA LYS A 18 -3.19 15.81 29.02
C LYS A 18 -2.03 16.80 29.12
N ARG A 19 -1.93 17.74 28.18
CA ARG A 19 -0.89 18.77 28.15
C ARG A 19 -1.47 20.15 27.84
N GLY A 20 -1.35 21.09 28.77
CA GLY A 20 -1.83 22.46 28.58
C GLY A 20 -3.32 22.54 28.27
N ALA A 21 -3.74 23.64 27.65
CA ALA A 21 -5.10 23.86 27.20
C ALA A 21 -5.12 24.57 25.83
N SER A 22 -6.12 24.26 25.01
CA SER A 22 -6.45 24.97 23.78
C SER A 22 -7.87 25.50 23.91
N ALA A 23 -8.07 26.81 23.74
CA ALA A 23 -9.37 27.47 23.94
C ALA A 23 -10.05 27.15 25.29
N GLY A 24 -9.28 26.92 26.35
CA GLY A 24 -9.78 26.59 27.69
C GLY A 24 -9.91 25.10 27.99
N GLU A 25 -9.90 24.24 26.97
CA GLU A 25 -10.03 22.79 27.14
C GLU A 25 -8.67 22.07 27.20
N PRO A 26 -8.46 21.12 28.13
CA PRO A 26 -7.21 20.36 28.20
C PRO A 26 -6.96 19.53 26.94
N ILE A 27 -5.72 19.54 26.43
CA ILE A 27 -5.40 18.82 25.18
C ILE A 27 -5.02 17.37 25.51
N PRO A 28 -5.76 16.35 25.02
CA PRO A 28 -5.38 14.94 25.19
C PRO A 28 -4.05 14.63 24.52
N MET A 29 -3.21 13.85 25.19
CA MET A 29 -1.86 13.51 24.76
C MET A 29 -1.53 12.06 25.14
N ALA A 30 -0.90 11.35 24.21
CA ALA A 30 -0.27 10.05 24.41
C ALA A 30 1.04 10.07 23.60
N GLY A 31 2.00 9.24 23.99
CA GLY A 31 3.30 9.21 23.33
C GLY A 31 4.16 8.03 23.78
N ILE A 32 5.19 7.76 22.99
CA ILE A 32 6.15 6.69 23.19
C ILE A 32 7.57 7.26 23.10
N PRO A 33 8.58 6.62 23.72
CA PRO A 33 9.96 6.97 23.49
C PRO A 33 10.38 6.70 22.03
N HIS A 34 11.18 7.58 21.44
CA HIS A 34 11.57 7.47 20.02
C HIS A 34 12.29 6.15 19.68
N HIS A 35 13.13 5.65 20.58
CA HIS A 35 13.88 4.40 20.38
C HIS A 35 12.99 3.15 20.42
N ALA A 36 11.75 3.26 20.89
CA ALA A 36 10.80 2.15 20.93
C ALA A 36 9.83 2.16 19.73
N VAL A 37 10.00 3.09 18.78
CA VAL A 37 9.02 3.36 17.71
C VAL A 37 8.68 2.13 16.87
N GLU A 38 9.67 1.30 16.53
CA GLU A 38 9.50 0.13 15.67
C GLU A 38 8.46 -0.86 16.22
N ASN A 39 8.52 -1.16 17.52
CA ASN A 39 7.58 -2.08 18.17
C ASN A 39 6.12 -1.58 18.12
N TYR A 40 5.93 -0.26 18.24
CA TYR A 40 4.60 0.33 18.18
C TYR A 40 4.09 0.46 16.74
N LEU A 41 4.98 0.72 15.78
CA LEU A 41 4.64 0.69 14.36
C LEU A 41 4.18 -0.70 13.93
N ALA A 42 4.87 -1.76 14.36
CA ALA A 42 4.45 -3.15 14.09
C ALA A 42 3.01 -3.40 14.56
N LYS A 43 2.66 -2.97 15.78
CA LYS A 43 1.30 -3.11 16.33
C LYS A 43 0.25 -2.38 15.50
N LEU A 44 0.55 -1.18 15.02
CA LEU A 44 -0.40 -0.37 14.23
C LEU A 44 -0.57 -0.92 12.82
N VAL A 45 0.53 -1.27 12.16
CA VAL A 45 0.54 -1.84 10.81
C VAL A 45 -0.22 -3.16 10.76
N ASN A 46 -0.03 -4.04 11.76
CA ASN A 46 -0.78 -5.29 11.88
C ASN A 46 -2.29 -5.10 12.04
N GLN A 47 -2.72 -3.92 12.50
CA GLN A 47 -4.13 -3.52 12.62
C GLN A 47 -4.62 -2.73 11.39
N GLY A 48 -3.79 -2.56 10.37
CA GLY A 48 -4.12 -1.83 9.14
C GLY A 48 -4.07 -0.30 9.27
N GLU A 49 -3.50 0.22 10.36
CA GLU A 49 -3.40 1.66 10.63
C GLU A 49 -2.16 2.26 9.93
N SER A 50 -2.33 3.45 9.37
CA SER A 50 -1.25 4.22 8.76
C SER A 50 -0.76 5.31 9.73
N VAL A 51 0.55 5.55 9.78
CA VAL A 51 1.18 6.50 10.71
C VAL A 51 2.11 7.45 9.98
N ALA A 52 1.87 8.76 10.08
CA ALA A 52 2.78 9.78 9.59
C ALA A 52 3.88 10.06 10.65
N ILE A 53 5.15 9.98 10.24
CA ILE A 53 6.32 10.24 11.07
C ILE A 53 6.77 11.67 10.84
N CYS A 54 6.67 12.50 11.89
CA CYS A 54 7.02 13.91 11.86
C CYS A 54 8.26 14.17 12.69
N GLU A 55 9.34 14.61 12.05
CA GLU A 55 10.64 14.84 12.66
C GLU A 55 10.98 16.34 12.75
N GLN A 56 11.89 16.66 13.67
CA GLN A 56 12.45 18.01 13.77
C GLN A 56 13.54 18.20 12.72
N ILE A 57 13.48 19.31 11.99
CA ILE A 57 14.42 19.66 10.93
C ILE A 57 15.25 20.87 11.38
N GLY A 58 16.56 20.73 11.33
CA GLY A 58 17.51 21.76 11.76
C GLY A 58 17.88 21.68 13.24
N ASP A 59 18.68 22.64 13.69
CA ASP A 59 19.24 22.65 15.04
C ASP A 59 18.35 23.46 16.02
N PRO A 60 17.85 22.83 17.11
CA PRO A 60 17.12 23.52 18.16
C PRO A 60 17.92 24.64 18.84
N ALA A 61 19.25 24.50 18.93
CA ALA A 61 20.11 25.46 19.62
C ALA A 61 20.20 26.81 18.87
N THR A 62 20.07 26.79 17.54
CA THR A 62 20.14 27.99 16.71
C THR A 62 18.77 28.58 16.38
N THR A 63 17.68 27.91 16.75
CA THR A 63 16.32 28.30 16.37
C THR A 63 15.59 28.99 17.51
N LYS A 64 15.17 30.25 17.31
CA LYS A 64 14.26 30.93 18.25
C LYS A 64 12.83 30.45 18.02
N GLY A 65 12.25 29.78 19.02
CA GLY A 65 10.88 29.26 18.98
C GLY A 65 10.80 27.79 18.55
N PRO A 66 9.62 27.29 18.13
CA PRO A 66 9.48 25.92 17.66
C PRO A 66 10.37 25.66 16.43
N VAL A 67 11.16 24.59 16.48
CA VAL A 67 11.95 24.09 15.35
C VAL A 67 11.02 23.67 14.20
N GLU A 68 11.49 23.81 12.96
CA GLU A 68 10.79 23.33 11.78
C GLU A 68 10.47 21.83 11.94
N ARG A 69 9.27 21.42 11.52
CA ARG A 69 8.83 20.02 11.56
C ARG A 69 8.34 19.59 10.20
N LYS A 70 8.77 18.41 9.76
CA LYS A 70 8.34 17.81 8.49
C LYS A 70 7.91 16.38 8.69
N VAL A 71 6.86 15.99 7.97
CA VAL A 71 6.56 14.57 7.76
C VAL A 71 7.61 14.00 6.82
N VAL A 72 8.42 13.09 7.33
CA VAL A 72 9.55 12.48 6.59
C VAL A 72 9.18 11.13 5.98
N ARG A 73 8.19 10.43 6.54
CA ARG A 73 7.71 9.13 6.05
C ARG A 73 6.28 8.92 6.53
N ILE A 74 5.49 8.18 5.77
CA ILE A 74 4.18 7.67 6.20
C ILE A 74 4.26 6.15 6.12
N VAL A 75 4.18 5.50 7.28
CA VAL A 75 4.20 4.04 7.39
C VAL A 75 2.79 3.53 7.14
N THR A 76 2.62 2.70 6.12
CA THR A 76 1.32 2.12 5.75
C THR A 76 1.47 0.62 5.52
N PRO A 77 0.39 -0.18 5.64
CA PRO A 77 0.50 -1.63 5.54
C PRO A 77 1.15 -2.15 4.25
N GLY A 78 0.96 -1.47 3.11
CA GLY A 78 1.56 -1.87 1.84
C GLY A 78 2.94 -1.26 1.55
N THR A 79 3.44 -0.35 2.39
CA THR A 79 4.67 0.43 2.11
C THR A 79 5.77 0.23 3.16
N ILE A 80 5.65 -0.82 3.97
CA ILE A 80 6.69 -1.28 4.87
C ILE A 80 7.81 -2.00 4.10
N SER A 81 9.05 -1.72 4.49
CA SER A 81 10.26 -2.34 3.96
C SER A 81 11.19 -2.81 5.08
N ASP A 82 10.91 -2.44 6.33
CA ASP A 82 11.71 -2.80 7.49
C ASP A 82 11.46 -4.27 7.84
N GLU A 83 12.52 -5.06 7.99
CA GLU A 83 12.47 -6.51 8.24
C GLU A 83 11.61 -6.86 9.47
N ALA A 84 11.70 -6.05 10.53
CA ALA A 84 10.92 -6.22 11.75
C ALA A 84 9.40 -6.09 11.57
N LEU A 85 8.95 -5.50 10.45
CA LEU A 85 7.54 -5.32 10.12
C LEU A 85 7.03 -6.34 9.08
N LEU A 86 7.96 -7.03 8.41
CA LEU A 86 7.65 -7.97 7.33
C LEU A 86 7.60 -9.41 7.83
N GLN A 87 6.91 -10.25 7.08
CA GLN A 87 6.92 -11.70 7.28
C GLN A 87 7.84 -12.32 6.23
N GLU A 88 8.88 -13.04 6.64
CA GLU A 88 9.94 -13.55 5.76
C GLU A 88 9.45 -14.34 4.53
N ARG A 89 8.35 -15.10 4.68
CA ARG A 89 7.82 -15.99 3.64
C ARG A 89 6.54 -15.48 2.97
N GLN A 90 6.18 -14.22 3.16
CA GLN A 90 4.99 -13.63 2.55
C GLN A 90 5.30 -12.31 1.85
N ASP A 91 4.87 -12.21 0.59
CA ASP A 91 4.92 -10.95 -0.14
C ASP A 91 3.99 -9.92 0.53
N ASN A 92 4.50 -8.70 0.75
CA ASN A 92 3.73 -7.58 1.28
C ASN A 92 3.43 -6.57 0.17
N LEU A 93 2.41 -6.87 -0.64
CA LEU A 93 2.09 -6.07 -1.83
C LEU A 93 1.22 -4.85 -1.51
N LEU A 94 1.60 -3.70 -2.05
CA LEU A 94 0.70 -2.59 -2.31
C LEU A 94 0.02 -2.80 -3.67
N ALA A 95 -1.27 -2.54 -3.76
CA ALA A 95 -1.99 -2.60 -5.01
C ALA A 95 -2.85 -1.36 -5.26
N ALA A 96 -3.13 -1.09 -6.53
CA ALA A 96 -4.12 -0.12 -6.96
C ALA A 96 -5.09 -0.77 -7.95
N ILE A 97 -6.37 -0.51 -7.76
CA ILE A 97 -7.45 -0.98 -8.63
C ILE A 97 -8.26 0.20 -9.14
N TRP A 98 -8.59 0.14 -10.43
CA TRP A 98 -9.41 1.11 -11.12
C TRP A 98 -10.37 0.39 -12.08
N GLN A 99 -11.50 1.02 -12.39
CA GLN A 99 -12.53 0.46 -13.24
C GLN A 99 -13.01 1.53 -14.23
N ASP A 100 -13.26 1.12 -15.47
CA ASP A 100 -14.04 1.89 -16.43
C ASP A 100 -15.25 1.08 -16.93
N SER A 101 -15.94 1.59 -17.96
CA SER A 101 -17.10 0.92 -18.55
C SER A 101 -16.78 -0.39 -19.27
N LYS A 102 -15.51 -0.72 -19.51
CA LYS A 102 -15.06 -1.88 -20.31
C LYS A 102 -14.30 -2.91 -19.48
N GLY A 103 -13.88 -2.61 -18.27
CA GLY A 103 -13.20 -3.55 -17.38
C GLY A 103 -12.31 -2.84 -16.35
N PHE A 104 -11.20 -3.49 -16.00
CA PHE A 104 -10.37 -3.07 -14.87
C PHE A 104 -8.94 -2.71 -15.28
N GLY A 105 -8.36 -1.79 -14.51
CA GLY A 105 -6.93 -1.56 -14.43
C GLY A 105 -6.43 -2.01 -13.06
N TYR A 106 -5.36 -2.80 -13.04
CA TYR A 106 -4.77 -3.28 -11.79
C TYR A 106 -3.26 -3.17 -11.81
N ALA A 107 -2.68 -2.74 -10.70
CA ALA A 107 -1.24 -2.66 -10.53
C ALA A 107 -0.83 -3.13 -9.14
N THR A 108 0.32 -3.78 -9.04
CA THR A 108 0.91 -4.21 -7.78
C THR A 108 2.37 -3.83 -7.70
N LEU A 109 2.82 -3.50 -6.49
CA LEU A 109 4.22 -3.25 -6.18
C LEU A 109 4.58 -3.97 -4.89
N ASP A 110 5.65 -4.74 -4.96
CA ASP A 110 6.42 -5.07 -3.78
C ASP A 110 7.48 -3.98 -3.59
N ILE A 111 7.31 -3.18 -2.53
CA ILE A 111 8.19 -2.04 -2.25
C ILE A 111 9.61 -2.50 -1.85
N SER A 112 9.74 -3.70 -1.27
CA SER A 112 11.01 -4.21 -0.77
C SER A 112 11.92 -4.69 -1.91
N SER A 113 11.34 -5.29 -2.94
CA SER A 113 12.07 -5.80 -4.11
C SER A 113 12.04 -4.88 -5.33
N GLY A 114 11.09 -3.92 -5.38
CA GLY A 114 10.83 -3.08 -6.54
C GLY A 114 10.08 -3.79 -7.68
N ARG A 115 9.53 -4.99 -7.43
CA ARG A 115 8.75 -5.75 -8.41
C ARG A 115 7.42 -5.03 -8.69
N PHE A 116 7.36 -4.35 -9.83
CA PHE A 116 6.19 -3.59 -10.27
C PHE A 116 5.50 -4.29 -11.45
N ARG A 117 4.23 -4.63 -11.27
CA ARG A 117 3.38 -5.31 -12.27
C ARG A 117 2.12 -4.52 -12.55
N LEU A 118 1.59 -4.65 -13.76
CA LEU A 118 0.23 -4.23 -14.12
C LEU A 118 -0.50 -5.32 -14.90
N SER A 119 -1.82 -5.31 -14.84
CA SER A 119 -2.70 -6.15 -15.64
C SER A 119 -3.99 -5.40 -15.98
N GLU A 120 -4.71 -5.87 -17.00
CA GLU A 120 -6.03 -5.34 -17.38
C GLU A 120 -7.08 -6.45 -17.39
N PRO A 121 -7.59 -6.87 -16.22
CA PRO A 121 -8.67 -7.86 -16.15
C PRO A 121 -9.90 -7.40 -16.92
N ALA A 122 -10.41 -8.27 -17.80
CA ALA A 122 -11.51 -7.94 -18.70
C ALA A 122 -12.88 -7.93 -17.98
N ASP A 123 -13.06 -8.82 -17.01
CA ASP A 123 -14.32 -9.05 -16.31
C ASP A 123 -14.14 -9.17 -14.80
N ARG A 124 -15.27 -9.23 -14.10
CA ARG A 124 -15.37 -9.26 -12.65
C ARG A 124 -14.72 -10.51 -12.07
N GLU A 125 -14.93 -11.66 -12.71
CA GLU A 125 -14.42 -12.96 -12.30
C GLU A 125 -12.89 -13.00 -12.36
N THR A 126 -12.31 -12.51 -13.45
CA THR A 126 -10.86 -12.37 -13.60
C THR A 126 -10.30 -11.40 -12.56
N MET A 127 -10.94 -10.26 -12.34
CA MET A 127 -10.49 -9.30 -11.33
C MET A 127 -10.52 -9.90 -9.93
N ALA A 128 -11.56 -10.67 -9.59
CA ALA A 128 -11.66 -11.37 -8.32
C ALA A 128 -10.52 -12.41 -8.15
N ALA A 129 -10.22 -13.17 -9.19
CA ALA A 129 -9.13 -14.14 -9.19
C ALA A 129 -7.77 -13.46 -9.02
N GLU A 130 -7.51 -12.36 -9.72
CA GLU A 130 -6.27 -11.56 -9.58
C GLU A 130 -6.08 -11.04 -8.17
N LEU A 131 -7.14 -10.45 -7.62
CA LEU A 131 -7.18 -9.95 -6.26
C LEU A 131 -6.90 -11.05 -5.21
N GLN A 132 -7.41 -12.26 -5.42
CA GLN A 132 -7.09 -13.41 -4.55
C GLN A 132 -5.65 -13.89 -4.76
N ARG A 133 -5.15 -13.89 -6.00
CA ARG A 133 -3.79 -14.30 -6.37
C ARG A 133 -2.75 -13.43 -5.67
N THR A 134 -2.89 -12.12 -5.78
CA THR A 134 -1.94 -11.13 -5.26
C THR A 134 -2.15 -10.81 -3.78
N ASN A 135 -3.38 -10.94 -3.25
CA ASN A 135 -3.72 -10.74 -1.84
C ASN A 135 -3.04 -9.51 -1.19
N PRO A 136 -3.26 -8.28 -1.71
CA PRO A 136 -2.52 -7.11 -1.27
C PRO A 136 -2.72 -6.80 0.21
N ALA A 137 -1.65 -6.34 0.86
CA ALA A 137 -1.69 -5.84 2.23
C ALA A 137 -2.42 -4.49 2.33
N GLU A 138 -2.34 -3.69 1.25
CA GLU A 138 -3.02 -2.42 1.11
C GLU A 138 -3.52 -2.24 -0.33
N LEU A 139 -4.78 -1.81 -0.47
CA LEU A 139 -5.46 -1.68 -1.75
C LEU A 139 -6.01 -0.26 -1.93
N LEU A 140 -5.38 0.48 -2.83
CA LEU A 140 -5.84 1.77 -3.32
C LEU A 140 -6.97 1.56 -4.33
N TYR A 141 -8.07 2.29 -4.20
CA TYR A 141 -9.18 2.20 -5.15
C TYR A 141 -9.78 3.57 -5.43
N ALA A 142 -10.24 3.78 -6.65
CA ALA A 142 -10.86 5.02 -7.07
C ALA A 142 -12.21 5.26 -6.37
N GLU A 143 -12.53 6.52 -6.09
CA GLU A 143 -13.74 6.91 -5.38
C GLU A 143 -15.05 6.56 -6.12
N ASP A 144 -15.01 6.42 -7.44
CA ASP A 144 -16.15 6.05 -8.30
C ASP A 144 -16.22 4.55 -8.61
N PHE A 145 -15.41 3.73 -7.93
CA PHE A 145 -15.37 2.28 -8.15
C PHE A 145 -16.75 1.63 -7.92
N ALA A 146 -17.31 1.05 -8.98
CA ALA A 146 -18.69 0.58 -9.00
C ALA A 146 -18.87 -0.81 -8.37
N GLU A 147 -17.92 -1.73 -8.59
CA GLU A 147 -18.00 -3.13 -8.14
C GLU A 147 -17.53 -3.29 -6.68
N SER A 148 -18.13 -2.57 -5.74
CA SER A 148 -17.71 -2.53 -4.33
C SER A 148 -17.57 -3.93 -3.69
N SER A 149 -18.43 -4.87 -4.08
CA SER A 149 -18.38 -6.26 -3.62
C SER A 149 -17.06 -7.00 -3.89
N LEU A 150 -16.22 -6.54 -4.83
CA LEU A 150 -14.87 -7.09 -5.06
C LEU A 150 -13.86 -6.65 -4.00
N ILE A 151 -14.09 -5.50 -3.37
CA ILE A 151 -13.15 -4.85 -2.45
C ILE A 151 -13.65 -4.82 -1.00
N GLU A 152 -14.95 -4.97 -0.78
CA GLU A 152 -15.55 -5.01 0.56
C GLU A 152 -14.93 -6.08 1.46
N GLY A 153 -14.70 -5.71 2.73
CA GLY A 153 -14.13 -6.62 3.73
C GLY A 153 -12.63 -6.89 3.59
N ARG A 154 -11.95 -6.34 2.58
CA ARG A 154 -10.49 -6.45 2.47
C ARG A 154 -9.78 -5.54 3.47
N ARG A 155 -8.63 -6.00 3.93
CA ARG A 155 -7.73 -5.21 4.77
C ARG A 155 -7.07 -4.09 3.96
N GLY A 156 -6.68 -3.00 4.64
CA GLY A 156 -5.88 -1.93 4.05
C GLY A 156 -6.57 -1.20 2.88
N LEU A 157 -7.90 -1.11 2.86
CA LEU A 157 -8.60 -0.34 1.83
C LEU A 157 -8.28 1.16 1.97
N ARG A 158 -7.99 1.80 0.83
CA ARG A 158 -7.71 3.24 0.74
C ARG A 158 -8.47 3.84 -0.44
N ARG A 159 -9.53 4.58 -0.14
CA ARG A 159 -10.27 5.36 -1.14
C ARG A 159 -9.39 6.50 -1.63
N ARG A 160 -9.22 6.63 -2.95
CA ARG A 160 -8.38 7.63 -3.60
C ARG A 160 -9.20 8.47 -4.58
N PRO A 161 -8.87 9.76 -4.74
CA PRO A 161 -9.60 10.64 -5.65
C PRO A 161 -9.31 10.29 -7.12
N LEU A 162 -10.26 10.59 -8.00
CA LEU A 162 -10.19 10.22 -9.41
C LEU A 162 -8.95 10.76 -10.15
N TRP A 163 -8.49 11.95 -9.80
CA TRP A 163 -7.35 12.60 -10.47
C TRP A 163 -6.03 11.85 -10.29
N GLU A 164 -5.91 10.96 -9.29
CA GLU A 164 -4.73 10.12 -9.12
C GLU A 164 -4.62 9.00 -10.15
N PHE A 165 -5.73 8.69 -10.83
CA PHE A 165 -5.82 7.66 -11.88
C PHE A 165 -5.83 8.28 -13.29
N GLU A 166 -5.43 9.54 -13.43
CA GLU A 166 -5.38 10.24 -14.71
C GLU A 166 -4.20 9.73 -15.56
N ILE A 167 -4.46 9.41 -16.83
CA ILE A 167 -3.54 8.68 -17.71
C ILE A 167 -2.30 9.49 -18.09
N ASP A 168 -2.45 10.79 -18.37
CA ASP A 168 -1.33 11.63 -18.77
C ASP A 168 -0.35 11.84 -17.61
N THR A 169 -0.89 12.06 -16.42
CA THR A 169 -0.16 12.14 -15.14
C THR A 169 0.55 10.82 -14.85
N ALA A 170 -0.15 9.68 -15.00
CA ALA A 170 0.45 8.36 -14.82
C ALA A 170 1.64 8.13 -15.75
N ARG A 171 1.48 8.41 -17.06
CA ARG A 171 2.56 8.31 -18.05
C ARG A 171 3.73 9.21 -17.71
N GLN A 172 3.47 10.46 -17.33
CA GLN A 172 4.50 11.42 -16.96
C GLN A 172 5.30 10.95 -15.73
N GLN A 173 4.61 10.48 -14.68
CA GLN A 173 5.24 10.01 -13.45
C GLN A 173 6.03 8.71 -13.62
N LEU A 174 5.52 7.76 -14.40
CA LEU A 174 6.19 6.49 -14.71
C LEU A 174 7.44 6.73 -15.56
N ASN A 175 7.35 7.54 -16.61
CA ASN A 175 8.52 7.89 -17.43
C ASN A 175 9.59 8.62 -16.63
N LEU A 176 9.19 9.57 -15.76
CA LEU A 176 10.12 10.25 -14.86
C LEU A 176 10.80 9.27 -13.90
N GLN A 177 10.07 8.31 -13.35
CA GLN A 177 10.61 7.29 -12.45
C GLN A 177 11.62 6.36 -13.16
N PHE A 178 11.33 5.95 -14.39
CA PHE A 178 12.17 5.01 -15.14
C PHE A 178 13.26 5.69 -15.97
N GLY A 179 13.25 7.03 -16.06
CA GLY A 179 14.20 7.79 -16.89
C GLY A 179 13.99 7.57 -18.39
N THR A 180 12.75 7.30 -18.82
CA THR A 180 12.38 7.00 -20.21
C THR A 180 11.57 8.12 -20.85
N ARG A 181 11.51 8.15 -22.19
CA ARG A 181 10.66 9.10 -22.94
C ARG A 181 9.24 8.56 -23.11
N ASP A 182 9.14 7.25 -23.28
CA ASP A 182 7.91 6.49 -23.44
C ASP A 182 8.05 5.14 -22.70
N LEU A 183 6.97 4.38 -22.62
CA LEU A 183 6.91 3.09 -21.95
C LEU A 183 6.90 1.92 -22.94
N VAL A 184 7.29 2.16 -24.20
CA VAL A 184 7.30 1.14 -25.26
C VAL A 184 8.25 0.00 -24.89
N GLY A 185 9.44 0.33 -24.37
CA GLY A 185 10.45 -0.65 -23.95
C GLY A 185 10.01 -1.57 -22.81
N PHE A 186 8.98 -1.18 -22.04
CA PHE A 186 8.40 -2.01 -20.97
C PHE A 186 7.18 -2.84 -21.45
N GLY A 187 6.72 -2.61 -22.69
CA GLY A 187 5.57 -3.31 -23.25
C GLY A 187 4.22 -2.91 -22.63
N VAL A 188 4.15 -1.76 -21.94
CA VAL A 188 2.94 -1.27 -21.24
C VAL A 188 2.31 -0.04 -21.89
N GLU A 189 2.95 0.54 -22.92
CA GLU A 189 2.49 1.76 -23.60
C GLU A 189 1.02 1.72 -24.05
N ASN A 190 0.55 0.52 -24.43
CA ASN A 190 -0.81 0.27 -24.94
C ASN A 190 -1.78 -0.25 -23.87
N ALA A 191 -1.44 -0.17 -22.58
CA ALA A 191 -2.27 -0.67 -21.47
C ALA A 191 -2.77 0.50 -20.58
N PRO A 192 -3.61 1.42 -21.11
CA PRO A 192 -3.98 2.64 -20.40
C PRO A 192 -4.69 2.36 -19.06
N ARG A 193 -5.50 1.30 -18.95
CA ARG A 193 -6.23 1.01 -17.71
C ARG A 193 -5.26 0.59 -16.61
N GLY A 194 -4.32 -0.30 -16.96
CA GLY A 194 -3.24 -0.70 -16.06
C GLY A 194 -2.31 0.46 -15.70
N LEU A 195 -2.02 1.35 -16.65
CA LEU A 195 -1.22 2.55 -16.41
C LEU A 195 -1.88 3.52 -15.42
N CYS A 196 -3.19 3.75 -15.51
CA CYS A 196 -3.93 4.57 -14.55
C CYS A 196 -3.76 4.06 -13.10
N ALA A 197 -3.93 2.74 -12.90
CA ALA A 197 -3.70 2.10 -11.61
C ALA A 197 -2.23 2.24 -11.14
N ALA A 198 -1.27 1.97 -12.04
CA ALA A 198 0.15 2.09 -11.74
C ALA A 198 0.56 3.53 -11.41
N GLY A 199 -0.06 4.53 -12.03
CA GLY A 199 0.14 5.95 -11.77
C GLY A 199 -0.28 6.34 -10.35
N CYS A 200 -1.48 5.94 -9.91
CA CYS A 200 -1.94 6.14 -8.53
C CYS A 200 -1.00 5.45 -7.54
N LEU A 201 -0.64 4.18 -7.82
CA LEU A 201 0.26 3.40 -6.98
C LEU A 201 1.61 4.10 -6.80
N LEU A 202 2.25 4.54 -7.89
CA LEU A 202 3.55 5.20 -7.83
C LEU A 202 3.51 6.53 -7.07
N GLN A 203 2.44 7.32 -7.25
CA GLN A 203 2.25 8.57 -6.51
C GLN A 203 2.13 8.31 -5.00
N TYR A 204 1.37 7.29 -4.61
CA TYR A 204 1.22 6.88 -3.22
C TYR A 204 2.55 6.45 -2.59
N VAL A 205 3.35 5.66 -3.31
CA VAL A 205 4.66 5.22 -2.84
C VAL A 205 5.61 6.40 -2.69
N LYS A 206 5.59 7.36 -3.61
CA LYS A 206 6.41 8.59 -3.49
C LYS A 206 6.02 9.43 -2.27
N ASP A 207 4.72 9.59 -1.98
CA ASP A 207 4.28 10.37 -0.82
C ASP A 207 4.54 9.67 0.51
N THR A 208 4.45 8.34 0.54
CA THR A 208 4.73 7.55 1.76
C THR A 208 6.22 7.47 2.07
N GLN A 209 7.09 7.29 1.06
CA GLN A 209 8.53 7.15 1.28
C GLN A 209 9.27 8.49 1.32
N ARG A 210 8.82 9.50 0.54
CA ARG A 210 9.41 10.86 0.45
C ARG A 210 10.91 10.89 0.12
N THR A 211 11.42 9.82 -0.47
CA THR A 211 12.79 9.69 -0.97
C THR A 211 12.78 9.20 -2.41
N SER A 212 13.93 9.27 -3.09
CA SER A 212 14.10 8.60 -4.38
C SER A 212 13.95 7.08 -4.23
N LEU A 213 13.37 6.42 -5.23
CA LEU A 213 13.09 4.97 -5.23
C LEU A 213 13.88 4.27 -6.36
N PRO A 214 15.22 4.24 -6.31
CA PRO A 214 16.05 3.80 -7.44
C PRO A 214 15.92 2.29 -7.77
N HIS A 215 15.41 1.49 -6.84
CA HIS A 215 15.16 0.06 -7.04
C HIS A 215 13.93 -0.22 -7.91
N ILE A 216 12.97 0.73 -7.99
CA ILE A 216 11.81 0.66 -8.88
C ILE A 216 12.21 1.16 -10.27
N ARG A 217 12.78 0.26 -11.06
CA ARG A 217 13.41 0.57 -12.36
C ARG A 217 12.68 0.03 -13.58
N SER A 218 11.62 -0.73 -13.39
CA SER A 218 10.87 -1.35 -14.48
C SER A 218 9.44 -1.63 -14.05
N ILE A 219 8.55 -1.74 -15.02
CA ILE A 219 7.18 -2.22 -14.88
C ILE A 219 6.93 -3.29 -15.95
N THR A 220 6.09 -4.28 -15.65
CA THR A 220 5.79 -5.36 -16.60
C THR A 220 4.29 -5.62 -16.64
N MET A 221 3.75 -5.80 -17.84
CA MET A 221 2.39 -6.26 -18.03
C MET A 221 2.30 -7.77 -17.82
N GLU A 222 1.41 -8.22 -16.95
CA GLU A 222 1.00 -9.61 -16.86
C GLU A 222 -0.15 -9.84 -17.84
N ARG A 223 0.07 -10.69 -18.85
CA ARG A 223 -0.95 -11.04 -19.83
C ARG A 223 -1.54 -12.39 -19.47
N GLN A 224 -2.86 -12.51 -19.64
CA GLN A 224 -3.60 -13.74 -19.39
C GLN A 224 -3.04 -14.95 -20.15
N GLN A 225 -2.54 -14.75 -21.38
CA GLN A 225 -2.01 -15.82 -22.22
C GLN A 225 -0.65 -16.38 -21.77
N ASP A 226 0.05 -15.69 -20.87
CA ASP A 226 1.39 -16.05 -20.41
C ASP A 226 1.34 -16.95 -19.14
N SER A 227 0.14 -17.22 -18.61
CA SER A 227 -0.08 -17.99 -17.39
C SER A 227 -1.32 -18.88 -17.48
N ILE A 228 -1.38 -19.90 -16.62
CA ILE A 228 -2.61 -20.68 -16.43
C ILE A 228 -3.52 -19.89 -15.49
N ILE A 229 -4.64 -19.42 -16.01
CA ILE A 229 -5.65 -18.74 -15.22
C ILE A 229 -6.36 -19.76 -14.35
N MET A 230 -6.37 -19.54 -13.04
CA MET A 230 -7.14 -20.30 -12.08
C MET A 230 -8.14 -19.37 -11.42
N ASP A 231 -9.41 -19.78 -11.37
CA ASP A 231 -10.42 -19.03 -10.64
C ASP A 231 -10.19 -19.10 -9.12
N ALA A 232 -10.95 -18.25 -8.41
CA ALA A 232 -10.91 -18.13 -6.96
C ALA A 232 -11.16 -19.48 -6.24
N ALA A 233 -12.14 -20.24 -6.73
CA ALA A 233 -12.56 -21.51 -6.16
C ALA A 233 -11.49 -22.59 -6.34
N THR A 234 -10.90 -22.68 -7.53
CA THR A 234 -9.83 -23.60 -7.89
C THR A 234 -8.62 -23.36 -6.99
N ARG A 235 -8.16 -22.11 -6.86
CA ARG A 235 -7.00 -21.80 -6.01
C ARG A 235 -7.25 -22.13 -4.53
N ARG A 236 -8.47 -21.93 -4.05
CA ARG A 236 -8.88 -22.27 -2.67
C ARG A 236 -8.96 -23.78 -2.46
N ASN A 237 -9.53 -24.52 -3.41
CA ASN A 237 -9.71 -25.97 -3.31
C ASN A 237 -8.42 -26.76 -3.52
N LEU A 238 -7.47 -26.20 -4.27
CA LEU A 238 -6.14 -26.80 -4.45
C LEU A 238 -5.18 -26.55 -3.27
N GLU A 239 -5.59 -25.74 -2.28
CA GLU A 239 -4.82 -25.44 -1.07
C GLU A 239 -3.33 -25.11 -1.35
N ILE A 240 -3.08 -24.30 -2.38
CA ILE A 240 -1.71 -24.08 -2.90
C ILE A 240 -0.79 -23.52 -1.81
N THR A 241 -1.22 -22.45 -1.15
CA THR A 241 -0.47 -21.76 -0.08
C THR A 241 -1.25 -21.63 1.21
N GLN A 242 -2.55 -21.93 1.21
CA GLN A 242 -3.42 -21.81 2.39
C GLN A 242 -4.47 -22.91 2.33
N ASN A 243 -4.71 -23.59 3.44
CA ASN A 243 -5.72 -24.64 3.55
C ASN A 243 -7.14 -24.07 3.70
N LEU A 244 -8.16 -24.91 3.59
CA LEU A 244 -9.58 -24.52 3.64
C LEU A 244 -9.99 -23.92 4.99
N ALA A 245 -9.26 -24.25 6.07
CA ALA A 245 -9.45 -23.68 7.41
C ALA A 245 -8.70 -22.35 7.63
N GLY A 246 -7.88 -21.91 6.66
CA GLY A 246 -7.13 -20.67 6.71
C GLY A 246 -5.70 -20.79 7.27
N GLY A 247 -5.26 -21.99 7.63
CA GLY A 247 -3.90 -22.29 8.05
C GLY A 247 -2.93 -22.46 6.87
N PHE A 248 -1.63 -22.55 7.19
CA PHE A 248 -0.54 -22.76 6.22
C PHE A 248 -0.03 -24.21 6.21
N ASP A 249 -0.53 -25.05 7.11
CA ASP A 249 -0.25 -26.47 7.23
C ASP A 249 -1.00 -27.30 6.17
N ASN A 250 -0.41 -28.43 5.76
CA ASN A 250 -0.98 -29.38 4.80
C ASN A 250 -1.31 -28.78 3.42
N THR A 251 -0.56 -27.77 3.01
CA THR A 251 -0.67 -27.10 1.70
C THR A 251 0.35 -27.65 0.72
N LEU A 252 0.15 -27.42 -0.58
CA LEU A 252 1.15 -27.78 -1.59
C LEU A 252 2.50 -27.13 -1.30
N ALA A 253 2.50 -25.85 -0.91
CA ALA A 253 3.70 -25.12 -0.52
C ALA A 253 4.41 -25.79 0.67
N SER A 254 3.70 -26.23 1.71
CA SER A 254 4.31 -26.88 2.88
C SER A 254 5.04 -28.20 2.59
N VAL A 255 4.80 -28.81 1.42
CA VAL A 255 5.48 -30.04 0.97
C VAL A 255 6.67 -29.74 0.06
N LEU A 256 6.64 -28.63 -0.69
CA LEU A 256 7.63 -28.30 -1.72
C LEU A 256 8.68 -27.26 -1.26
N ASP A 257 8.37 -26.45 -0.25
CA ASP A 257 9.22 -25.41 0.38
C ASP A 257 9.76 -25.88 1.74
#